data_AF-A0AAV4WZ22-F1
#
_entry.id   AF-A0AAV4WZ22-F1
#
_cell.length_a   1.000
_cell.length_b   1.000
_cell.length_c   1.000
_cell.angle_alpha   90.00
_cell.angle_beta   90.00
_cell.angle_gamma   90.00
#
_symmetry.space_group_name_H-M   'P 1'
#
loop_
_entity.id
_entity.type
_entity.pdbx_description
1 polymer ?
#
loop_
_entity_poly.entity_id
_entity_poly.type
_entity_poly.pdbx_seq_one_letter_code
_entity_poly.pdbx_strand_id
1 'polypeptide(L)' 'MLEGSGIPCGPVNDMKQVFSDPQVIHNKMVIDIIHSTAGNLRLTGPAVKYSNSINEARLPPPGFAEHTDNLLTRKI' A
#
# COMPACT_ATOMS: atom_id res chain seq x y z
N MET A 1 -30.84 -9.03 10.09
CA MET A 1 -30.78 -10.49 10.22
C MET A 1 -30.64 -11.11 8.82
N LEU A 2 -29.46 -10.91 8.19
CA LEU A 2 -29.10 -11.46 6.87
C LEU A 2 -27.94 -12.47 6.97
N GLU A 3 -27.30 -12.54 8.14
CA GLU A 3 -26.25 -13.51 8.45
C GLU A 3 -26.79 -14.94 8.32
N GLY A 4 -26.05 -15.81 7.61
CA GLY A 4 -26.43 -17.20 7.38
C GLY A 4 -27.45 -17.43 6.27
N SER A 5 -27.97 -16.38 5.62
CA SER A 5 -28.96 -16.50 4.52
C SER A 5 -28.35 -16.89 3.16
N GLY A 6 -27.02 -16.86 3.03
CA GLY A 6 -26.32 -17.01 1.75
C GLY A 6 -26.36 -15.78 0.85
N ILE A 7 -27.09 -14.73 1.25
CA ILE A 7 -27.11 -13.45 0.54
C ILE A 7 -25.84 -12.66 0.90
N PRO A 8 -25.04 -12.21 -0.09
CA PRO A 8 -23.88 -11.38 0.20
C PRO A 8 -24.33 -10.03 0.72
N CYS A 9 -23.99 -9.73 1.97
CA CYS A 9 -24.25 -8.45 2.61
C CYS A 9 -23.02 -8.02 3.43
N GLY A 10 -22.78 -6.71 3.51
CA GLY A 10 -21.71 -6.13 4.30
C GLY A 10 -22.02 -4.67 4.66
N PRO A 11 -21.41 -4.13 5.71
CA PRO A 11 -21.60 -2.73 6.09
C PRO A 11 -20.97 -1.78 5.07
N VAL A 12 -21.51 -0.56 4.98
CA VAL A 12 -20.83 0.56 4.32
C VAL A 12 -19.86 1.15 5.34
N ASN A 13 -18.56 0.93 5.13
CA ASN A 13 -17.51 1.37 6.04
C ASN A 13 -17.03 2.79 5.71
N ASP A 14 -16.79 3.59 6.75
CA ASP A 14 -16.00 4.82 6.65
C ASP A 14 -14.49 4.51 6.58
N MET A 15 -13.66 5.53 6.35
CA MET A 15 -12.21 5.34 6.22
C MET A 15 -11.55 4.77 7.49
N LYS A 16 -12.01 5.16 8.68
CA LYS A 16 -11.44 4.66 9.95
C LYS A 16 -11.77 3.17 10.12
N GLN A 17 -13.00 2.78 9.77
CA GLN A 17 -13.45 1.40 9.78
C GLN A 17 -12.69 0.55 8.75
N VAL A 18 -12.52 1.03 7.53
CA VAL A 18 -11.73 0.34 6.48
C VAL A 18 -10.31 0.03 6.97
N PHE A 19 -9.59 1.01 7.50
CA PHE A 19 -8.19 0.80 7.93
C PHE A 19 -8.03 0.01 9.24
N SER A 20 -9.13 -0.22 9.95
CA SER A 20 -9.17 -1.04 11.17
C SER A 20 -9.78 -2.43 10.92
N ASP A 21 -10.21 -2.71 9.70
CA ASP A 21 -10.87 -3.96 9.34
C ASP A 21 -9.88 -5.15 9.46
N PRO A 22 -10.28 -6.28 10.09
CA PRO A 22 -9.41 -7.43 10.26
C PRO A 22 -8.85 -7.99 8.96
N GLN A 23 -9.60 -7.95 7.87
CA GLN A 23 -9.17 -8.42 6.55
C GLN A 23 -8.10 -7.49 5.95
N VAL A 24 -8.25 -6.18 6.14
CA VAL A 24 -7.28 -5.17 5.68
C VAL A 24 -5.95 -5.34 6.44
N ILE A 25 -6.01 -5.58 7.75
CA ILE A 25 -4.84 -5.83 8.60
C ILE A 25 -4.18 -7.17 8.26
N HIS A 26 -4.97 -8.25 8.18
CA HIS A 26 -4.48 -9.59 7.82
C HIS A 26 -3.75 -9.57 6.47
N ASN A 27 -4.30 -8.84 5.51
CA ASN A 27 -3.71 -8.71 4.19
C ASN A 27 -2.60 -7.66 4.10
N LYS A 28 -2.24 -6.95 5.18
CA LYS A 28 -1.19 -5.92 5.17
C LYS A 28 -1.37 -4.92 4.02
N MET A 29 -2.60 -4.46 3.82
CA MET A 29 -2.98 -3.60 2.69
C MET A 29 -2.48 -2.15 2.82
N VAL A 30 -1.96 -1.78 3.98
CA VAL A 30 -1.36 -0.47 4.26
C VAL A 30 0.11 -0.69 4.58
N ILE A 31 0.96 0.13 3.98
CA ILE A 31 2.40 0.15 4.18
C ILE A 31 2.83 1.47 4.83
N ASP A 32 3.87 1.39 5.65
CA ASP A 32 4.53 2.55 6.25
C ASP A 32 5.85 2.80 5.52
N ILE A 33 6.08 4.04 5.09
CA ILE A 33 7.28 4.46 4.37
C ILE A 33 7.81 5.76 4.97
N ILE A 34 9.12 5.84 5.20
CA ILE A 34 9.78 7.07 5.64
C ILE A 34 10.23 7.87 4.41
N HIS A 35 9.63 9.03 4.18
CA HIS A 35 10.02 9.98 3.15
C HIS A 35 10.93 11.06 3.72
N SER A 36 11.98 11.43 2.99
CA SER A 36 13.02 12.37 3.44
C SER A 36 12.47 13.72 3.91
N THR A 37 11.44 14.25 3.25
CA THR A 37 10.84 15.55 3.58
C THR A 37 9.45 15.47 4.24
N ALA A 38 8.72 14.35 4.05
CA ALA A 38 7.33 14.24 4.49
C ALA A 38 7.19 13.38 5.75
N GLY A 39 8.30 12.79 6.23
CA GLY A 39 8.32 11.95 7.42
C GLY A 39 7.66 10.60 7.17
N ASN A 40 6.92 10.10 8.16
CA ASN A 40 6.25 8.80 8.05
C ASN A 40 4.96 8.92 7.24
N LEU A 41 4.85 8.14 6.15
CA LEU A 41 3.70 8.06 5.27
C LEU A 41 3.02 6.70 5.43
N ARG A 42 1.70 6.70 5.64
CA ARG A 42 0.85 5.51 5.49
C ARG A 42 0.20 5.53 4.11
N LEU A 43 0.51 4.54 3.30
CA LEU A 43 0.05 4.42 1.92
C LEU A 43 -0.65 3.08 1.71
N THR A 44 -1.56 3.00 0.75
CA THR A 44 -2.08 1.70 0.29
C THR A 44 -0.97 0.93 -0.42
N GLY A 45 -0.72 -0.31 0.01
CA GLY A 45 0.19 -1.21 -0.67
C GLY A 45 -0.38 -1.72 -2.00
N PRO A 46 0.40 -2.48 -2.78
CA PRO A 46 -0.06 -3.08 -4.01
C PRO A 46 -1.29 -3.99 -3.78
N ALA A 47 -2.30 -3.86 -4.64
CA ALA A 47 -3.57 -4.57 -4.48
C ALA A 47 -3.47 -6.08 -4.71
N VAL A 48 -2.43 -6.54 -5.42
CA VAL A 48 -2.25 -7.95 -5.81
C VAL A 48 -0.98 -8.50 -5.17
N LYS A 49 -1.10 -9.70 -4.59
CA LYS A 49 0.01 -10.50 -4.08
C LYS A 49 0.29 -11.68 -5.01
N TYR A 50 1.55 -12.01 -5.15
CA TYR A 50 2.01 -13.17 -5.91
C TYR A 50 2.63 -14.19 -4.95
N SER A 51 2.46 -15.47 -5.25
CA SER A 51 3.05 -16.56 -4.46
C SER A 51 4.57 -16.68 -4.67
N ASN A 52 5.04 -16.39 -5.89
CA ASN A 52 6.42 -16.65 -6.33
C ASN A 52 7.23 -15.36 -6.60
N SER A 53 6.65 -14.17 -6.37
CA SER A 53 7.34 -12.89 -6.57
C SER A 53 6.89 -11.85 -5.55
N ILE A 54 7.76 -10.87 -5.31
CA ILE A 54 7.51 -9.80 -4.34
C ILE A 54 6.99 -8.57 -5.09
N ASN A 55 5.79 -8.14 -4.74
CA ASN A 55 5.17 -6.90 -5.23
C ASN A 55 5.05 -5.93 -4.05
N GLU A 56 6.07 -5.11 -3.84
CA GLU A 56 6.15 -4.16 -2.73
C GLU A 56 6.76 -2.83 -3.19
N ALA A 57 6.31 -1.74 -2.56
CA ALA A 57 6.97 -0.45 -2.71
C ALA A 57 8.22 -0.41 -1.82
N ARG A 58 9.40 -0.38 -2.46
CA ARG A 58 10.70 -0.50 -1.76
C ARG A 58 11.31 0.83 -1.34
N LEU A 59 10.92 1.91 -2.02
CA LEU A 59 11.50 3.24 -1.82
C LEU A 59 10.37 4.26 -1.63
N PRO A 60 10.59 5.32 -0.83
CA PRO A 60 9.71 6.47 -0.86
C PRO A 60 9.64 7.08 -2.27
N PRO A 61 8.57 7.82 -2.58
CA PRO A 61 8.57 8.70 -3.75
C PRO A 61 9.86 9.53 -3.79
N PRO A 62 10.55 9.61 -4.94
CA PRO A 62 11.79 10.35 -5.03
C PRO A 62 11.53 11.86 -4.93
N GLY A 63 12.50 12.57 -4.37
CA GLY A 63 12.55 14.02 -4.45
C GLY A 63 12.69 14.52 -5.88
N PHE A 64 12.51 15.83 -6.06
CA PHE A 64 12.74 16.47 -7.34
C PHE A 64 14.19 16.22 -7.81
N ALA A 65 14.34 15.63 -9.00
CA ALA A 65 15.62 15.34 -9.63
C ALA A 65 16.59 14.44 -8.82
N GLU A 66 16.10 13.66 -7.84
CA GLU A 66 16.96 12.87 -6.92
C GLU A 66 17.91 11.90 -7.63
N HIS A 67 17.52 11.37 -8.79
CA HIS A 67 18.31 10.38 -9.53
C HIS A 67 18.92 10.91 -10.83
N THR A 68 18.79 12.21 -11.14
CA THR A 68 19.16 12.77 -12.45
C THR A 68 20.63 12.52 -12.81
N ASP A 69 21.56 12.86 -11.91
CA ASP A 69 23.01 12.73 -12.17
C ASP A 69 23.44 11.26 -12.32
N ASN A 70 22.83 10.37 -11.54
CA ASN A 70 23.10 8.94 -11.62
C ASN A 70 22.67 8.36 -12.97
N LEU A 71 21.51 8.77 -13.47
CA LEU A 71 21.00 8.31 -14.77
C LEU A 71 21.83 8.85 -15.95
N LEU A 72 22.29 10.10 -15.87
CA LEU A 72 23.09 10.73 -16.93
C LEU A 72 24.51 10.14 -17.06
N THR A 73 25.07 9.61 -15.98
CA THR A 73 26.43 9.04 -15.97
C THR A 73 26.47 7.54 -16.24
N ARG A 74 25.33 6.86 -16.25
CA ARG A 74 25.22 5.42 -16.47
C ARG A 74 25.55 5.08 -17.94
N LYS A 75 26.65 4.37 -18.18
CA LYS A 75 26.92 3.72 -19.48
C LYS A 75 25.98 2.52 -19.65
N ILE A 76 25.39 2.42 -20.86
CA ILE A 76 24.56 1.28 -21.30
C ILE A 76 25.47 0.08 -21.56
#